data_AF-A0A0H3KVM5-F1
#
_entry.id   AF-A0A0H3KVM5-F1
#
_cell.length_a   1.000
_cell.length_b   1.000
_cell.length_c   1.000
_cell.angle_alpha   90.00
_cell.angle_beta   90.00
_cell.angle_gamma   90.00
#
_symmetry.space_group_name_H-M   'P 1'
#
loop_
_entity.id
_entity.type
_entity.pdbx_description
1 polymer ?
#
loop_
_entity_poly.entity_id
_entity_poly.type
_entity_poly.pdbx_seq_one_letter_code
_entity_poly.pdbx_strand_id
1 'polypeptide(L)'
;MSKKPQKQSQVESFNPTVPDHPTSEADAVDLPATFAHVPDKLELSTTAREMFGDLPENLIRNIIHETEEVAHSTRKILQEHMRIGGNFAHIHAAVIGHYVSTQGDTRQVRNTAAELVYSFLTKLFRKSKSSVSLYIRCYNKFSNNIGAVEMLTISDMSLLVHNNISDEIVEKVIDAKREDPTLTKSQVTALINSLKEQIAGKDNSIEEATSQLTTAVGKLDDAQREIDRLSAELANVRQEQAREKTKAQETQVSLASAGKQVSTLQHTIAGKEREVEQLTAEIAKLKANPTKVEVEVPTVPSSYATLEDAVAAKLAEHTAVKAQLEQAQAELAELEARAQEHRAAIEASEVLEKKIRGLIDTFSSFVHEYHSAQLLATADGNPGRFKPLFQAFGDLIGKFHGEVMAAARA
;
A
#
# COMPACT_ATOMS: atom_id res chain seq x y z
N MET A 1 -18.71 -5.80 83.15
CA MET A 1 -17.79 -4.79 82.61
C MET A 1 -17.45 -5.14 81.16
N SER A 2 -17.69 -4.19 80.26
CA SER A 2 -17.07 -3.95 78.95
C SER A 2 -16.69 -5.12 78.03
N LYS A 3 -17.39 -5.23 76.88
CA LYS A 3 -16.75 -5.47 75.58
C LYS A 3 -17.42 -4.62 74.49
N LYS A 4 -16.66 -3.67 73.94
CA LYS A 4 -16.97 -2.86 72.75
C LYS A 4 -17.05 -3.76 71.50
N PRO A 5 -17.88 -3.41 70.49
CA PRO A 5 -17.76 -4.01 69.16
C PRO A 5 -16.58 -3.39 68.38
N GLN A 6 -15.84 -4.26 67.69
CA GLN A 6 -14.69 -3.93 66.86
C GLN A 6 -15.09 -3.16 65.60
N LYS A 7 -14.33 -2.11 65.31
CA LYS A 7 -14.36 -1.33 64.08
C LYS A 7 -13.49 -2.06 63.05
N GLN A 8 -14.08 -2.73 62.07
CA GLN A 8 -13.35 -3.22 60.90
C GLN A 8 -13.34 -2.11 59.84
N SER A 9 -12.21 -1.43 59.75
CA SER A 9 -11.82 -0.61 58.61
C SER A 9 -11.39 -1.52 57.47
N GLN A 10 -12.25 -1.75 56.48
CA GLN A 10 -11.84 -2.25 55.18
C GLN A 10 -11.33 -1.07 54.36
N VAL A 11 -10.01 -1.00 54.21
CA VAL A 11 -9.37 -0.24 53.15
C VAL A 11 -9.56 -1.09 51.90
N GLU A 12 -10.57 -0.76 51.09
CA GLU A 12 -10.71 -1.34 49.76
C GLU A 12 -9.54 -0.85 48.88
N SER A 13 -8.65 -1.79 48.59
CA SER A 13 -7.59 -1.67 47.60
C SER A 13 -8.20 -1.37 46.23
N PHE A 14 -8.08 -0.12 45.78
CA PHE A 14 -8.41 0.31 44.42
C PHE A 14 -7.65 -0.55 43.40
N ASN A 15 -8.36 -1.37 42.65
CA ASN A 15 -7.80 -2.20 41.57
C ASN A 15 -8.11 -1.54 40.22
N PRO A 16 -7.13 -0.92 39.54
CA PRO A 16 -7.35 -0.15 38.31
C PRO A 16 -7.61 -1.01 37.06
N THR A 17 -7.71 -2.33 37.20
CA THR A 17 -7.98 -3.27 36.09
C THR A 17 -9.37 -3.89 36.10
N VAL A 18 -10.24 -3.49 37.06
CA VAL A 18 -11.65 -3.87 37.07
C VAL A 18 -12.47 -2.67 36.56
N PRO A 19 -13.18 -2.79 35.43
CA PRO A 19 -14.09 -1.74 34.98
C PRO A 19 -15.19 -1.53 36.02
N ASP A 20 -15.29 -0.30 36.54
CA ASP A 20 -16.40 0.12 37.39
C ASP A 20 -17.70 0.00 36.59
N HIS A 21 -18.56 -0.91 37.04
CA HIS A 21 -19.91 -1.23 36.56
C HIS A 21 -20.00 -2.03 35.25
N PRO A 22 -20.49 -3.30 35.30
CA PRO A 22 -21.15 -3.85 34.12
C PRO A 22 -22.39 -3.00 33.88
N THR A 23 -22.43 -2.30 32.74
CA THR A 23 -23.66 -1.71 32.24
C THR A 23 -24.69 -2.82 32.11
N SER A 24 -25.67 -2.86 33.01
CA SER A 24 -26.85 -3.71 32.85
C SER A 24 -27.46 -3.45 31.48
N GLU A 25 -27.30 -4.42 30.59
CA GLU A 25 -28.19 -4.65 29.47
C GLU A 25 -29.58 -5.00 30.02
N ALA A 26 -30.37 -3.99 30.44
CA ALA A 26 -31.83 -4.04 30.59
C ALA A 26 -32.32 -2.83 31.42
N ASP A 27 -32.22 -1.63 30.86
CA ASP A 27 -33.22 -0.60 31.13
C ASP A 27 -33.85 -0.25 29.79
N ALA A 28 -34.73 -1.15 29.32
CA ALA A 28 -35.66 -0.80 28.25
C ALA A 28 -36.51 0.37 28.78
N VAL A 29 -36.13 1.59 28.42
CA VAL A 29 -36.89 2.79 28.69
C VAL A 29 -38.19 2.67 27.91
N ASP A 30 -39.20 2.09 28.56
CA ASP A 30 -40.52 1.87 27.98
C ASP A 30 -41.28 3.21 28.00
N LEU A 31 -41.05 4.00 26.96
CA LEU A 31 -41.98 5.05 26.60
C LEU A 31 -43.18 4.35 25.95
N PRO A 32 -44.41 4.56 26.46
CA PRO A 32 -45.58 3.83 26.00
C PRO A 32 -45.67 3.92 24.47
N ALA A 33 -45.83 2.76 23.84
CA ALA A 33 -45.76 2.58 22.40
C ALA A 33 -46.58 3.66 21.69
N THR A 34 -45.88 4.62 21.10
CA THR A 34 -46.44 5.47 20.06
C THR A 34 -46.57 4.56 18.84
N PHE A 35 -47.64 4.72 18.06
CA PHE A 35 -47.94 3.89 16.89
C PHE A 35 -46.67 3.48 16.13
N ALA A 36 -46.52 2.17 15.89
CA ALA A 36 -45.31 1.57 15.33
C ALA A 36 -45.04 2.01 13.88
N HIS A 37 -46.08 2.45 13.18
CA HIS A 37 -46.07 2.91 11.80
C HIS A 37 -47.09 4.05 11.63
N VAL A 38 -46.75 5.04 10.80
CA VAL A 38 -47.68 6.09 10.38
C VAL A 38 -47.95 5.89 8.89
N PRO A 39 -49.10 5.31 8.52
CA PRO A 39 -49.38 4.95 7.13
C PRO A 39 -49.55 6.19 6.24
N ASP A 40 -49.20 6.02 4.97
CA ASP A 40 -49.42 7.05 3.95
C ASP A 40 -50.85 6.99 3.38
N LYS A 41 -51.22 8.01 2.62
CA LYS A 41 -52.57 8.11 2.05
C LYS A 41 -52.91 6.96 1.10
N LEU A 42 -51.92 6.44 0.37
CA LEU A 42 -52.11 5.37 -0.60
C LEU A 42 -52.37 4.05 0.12
N GLU A 43 -51.55 3.74 1.12
CA GLU A 43 -51.66 2.58 2.00
C GLU A 43 -53.02 2.57 2.70
N LEU A 44 -53.41 3.67 3.35
CA LEU A 44 -54.72 3.82 3.98
C LEU A 44 -55.87 3.50 3.02
N SER A 45 -55.81 4.05 1.80
CA SER A 45 -56.86 3.87 0.81
C SER A 45 -56.92 2.46 0.22
N THR A 46 -55.78 1.77 0.17
CA THR A 46 -55.66 0.41 -0.37
C THR A 46 -56.16 -0.59 0.66
N THR A 47 -55.63 -0.51 1.89
CA THR A 47 -56.02 -1.39 3.00
C THR A 47 -57.49 -1.23 3.37
N ALA A 48 -58.02 0.00 3.40
CA ALA A 48 -59.43 0.22 3.70
C ALA A 48 -60.35 -0.42 2.64
N ARG A 49 -60.01 -0.35 1.35
CA ARG A 49 -60.79 -0.98 0.28
C ARG A 49 -60.64 -2.48 0.25
N GLU A 50 -59.47 -3.01 0.59
CA GLU A 50 -59.23 -4.44 0.72
C GLU A 50 -60.04 -5.05 1.87
N MET A 51 -59.99 -4.45 3.06
CA MET A 51 -60.65 -4.99 4.24
C MET A 51 -62.14 -4.71 4.31
N PHE A 52 -62.59 -3.58 3.78
CA PHE A 52 -63.98 -3.11 3.88
C PHE A 52 -64.69 -3.04 2.53
N GLY A 53 -64.19 -3.76 1.51
CA GLY A 53 -64.70 -3.69 0.13
C GLY A 53 -66.19 -4.04 -0.04
N ASP A 54 -66.76 -4.79 0.91
CA ASP A 54 -68.19 -5.15 0.93
C ASP A 54 -69.09 -4.02 1.51
N LEU A 55 -68.50 -2.95 2.06
CA LEU A 55 -69.23 -1.81 2.60
C LEU A 55 -69.55 -0.75 1.51
N PRO A 56 -70.56 0.10 1.73
CA PRO A 56 -70.83 1.23 0.85
C PRO A 56 -69.61 2.16 0.70
N GLU A 57 -69.33 2.60 -0.53
CA GLU A 57 -68.17 3.44 -0.87
C GLU A 57 -68.11 4.76 -0.08
N ASN A 58 -69.26 5.34 0.29
CA ASN A 58 -69.30 6.52 1.16
C ASN A 58 -68.80 6.22 2.59
N LEU A 59 -69.11 5.03 3.12
CA LEU A 59 -68.63 4.59 4.42
C LEU A 59 -67.13 4.28 4.37
N ILE A 60 -66.65 3.63 3.30
CA ILE A 60 -65.20 3.41 3.08
C ILE A 60 -64.45 4.73 3.03
N ARG A 61 -64.96 5.75 2.31
CA ARG A 61 -64.34 7.09 2.28
C ARG A 61 -64.31 7.76 3.66
N ASN A 62 -65.38 7.64 4.44
CA ASN A 62 -65.40 8.17 5.80
C ASN A 62 -64.37 7.45 6.69
N ILE A 63 -64.26 6.12 6.58
CA ILE A 63 -63.23 5.35 7.30
C ILE A 63 -61.83 5.81 6.90
N ILE A 64 -61.56 5.99 5.61
CA ILE A 64 -60.27 6.52 5.12
C ILE A 64 -60.00 7.90 5.72
N HIS A 65 -60.99 8.80 5.70
CA HIS A 65 -60.84 10.15 6.24
C HIS A 65 -60.54 10.16 7.75
N GLU A 66 -61.28 9.39 8.55
CA GLU A 66 -61.03 9.28 9.99
C GLU A 66 -59.66 8.65 10.27
N THR A 67 -59.23 7.68 9.45
CA THR A 67 -57.91 7.05 9.61
C THR A 67 -56.78 7.99 9.18
N GLU A 68 -56.98 8.85 8.18
CA GLU A 68 -56.06 9.93 7.81
C GLU A 68 -55.86 10.90 8.98
N GLU A 69 -56.92 11.29 9.70
CA GLU A 69 -56.84 12.15 10.89
C GLU A 69 -56.05 11.48 12.02
N VAL A 70 -56.22 10.16 12.23
CA VAL A 70 -55.43 9.39 13.21
C VAL A 70 -53.95 9.38 12.82
N ALA A 71 -53.62 9.13 11.56
CA ALA A 71 -52.24 9.16 11.06
C ALA A 71 -51.61 10.56 11.20
N HIS A 72 -52.37 11.61 10.91
CA HIS A 72 -51.93 13.00 11.08
C HIS A 72 -51.65 13.33 12.55
N SER A 73 -52.58 12.98 13.45
CA SER A 73 -52.44 13.16 14.90
C SER A 73 -51.19 12.45 15.43
N THR A 74 -50.92 11.25 14.92
CA THR A 74 -49.74 10.46 15.29
C THR A 74 -48.43 11.14 14.90
N ARG A 75 -48.34 11.65 13.66
CA ARG A 75 -47.16 12.41 13.19
C ARG A 75 -46.93 13.67 14.04
N LYS A 76 -48.02 14.34 14.43
CA LYS A 76 -47.97 15.49 15.32
C LYS A 76 -47.43 15.13 16.71
N ILE A 77 -47.84 14.00 17.29
CA ILE A 77 -47.31 13.52 18.58
C ILE A 77 -45.79 13.32 18.50
N LEU A 78 -45.27 12.73 17.42
CA LEU A 78 -43.83 12.54 17.24
C LEU A 78 -43.07 13.88 17.13
N GLN A 79 -43.61 14.85 16.39
CA GLN A 79 -43.05 16.20 16.33
C GLN A 79 -43.07 16.89 17.70
N GLU A 80 -44.13 16.66 18.50
CA GLU A 80 -44.21 17.15 19.87
C GLU A 80 -43.13 16.53 20.77
N HIS A 81 -42.79 15.26 20.59
CA HIS A 81 -41.67 14.64 21.29
C HIS A 81 -40.32 15.30 20.94
N MET A 82 -40.10 15.66 19.67
CA MET A 82 -38.91 16.44 19.27
C MET A 82 -38.92 17.85 19.86
N ARG A 83 -40.08 18.50 19.93
CA ARG A 83 -40.24 19.81 20.55
C ARG A 83 -39.94 19.77 22.06
N ILE A 84 -40.42 18.74 22.75
CA ILE A 84 -40.10 18.49 24.17
C ILE A 84 -38.58 18.31 24.35
N GLY A 85 -37.95 17.48 23.50
CA GLY A 85 -36.50 17.28 23.51
C GLY A 85 -35.72 18.57 23.29
N GLY A 86 -36.16 19.42 22.35
CA GLY A 86 -35.58 20.73 22.10
C GLY A 86 -35.67 21.66 23.31
N ASN A 87 -36.82 21.71 23.96
CA ASN A 87 -36.99 22.49 25.19
C ASN A 87 -36.09 22.00 26.32
N PHE A 88 -35.96 20.68 26.50
CA PHE A 88 -35.02 20.12 27.48
C PHE A 88 -33.57 20.46 27.13
N ALA A 89 -33.18 20.37 25.87
CA ALA A 89 -31.85 20.70 25.39
C ALA A 89 -31.54 22.20 25.59
N HIS A 90 -32.49 23.09 25.35
CA HIS A 90 -32.34 24.53 25.58
C HIS A 90 -32.20 24.86 27.07
N ILE A 91 -33.02 24.26 27.95
CA ILE A 91 -32.87 24.42 29.40
C ILE A 91 -31.48 23.94 29.84
N HIS A 92 -31.06 22.77 29.34
CA HIS A 92 -29.76 22.19 29.64
C HIS A 92 -28.61 23.11 29.20
N ALA A 93 -28.64 23.62 27.97
CA ALA A 93 -27.64 24.53 27.44
C ALA A 93 -27.62 25.87 28.20
N ALA A 94 -28.77 26.44 28.55
CA ALA A 94 -28.88 27.70 29.26
C ALA A 94 -28.27 27.63 30.67
N VAL A 95 -28.59 26.57 31.44
CA VAL A 95 -28.05 26.40 32.79
C VAL A 95 -26.55 26.11 32.76
N ILE A 96 -26.09 25.26 31.84
CA ILE A 96 -24.65 25.01 31.67
C ILE A 96 -23.91 26.28 31.27
N GLY A 97 -24.43 27.04 30.31
CA GLY A 97 -23.85 28.30 29.86
C GLY A 97 -23.71 29.31 31.00
N HIS A 98 -24.72 29.42 31.87
CA HIS A 98 -24.65 30.27 33.05
C HIS A 98 -23.56 29.84 34.04
N TYR A 99 -23.47 28.54 34.36
CA TYR A 99 -22.46 28.02 35.27
C TYR A 99 -21.04 28.18 34.71
N VAL A 100 -20.85 27.88 33.42
CA VAL A 100 -19.57 28.08 32.73
C VAL A 100 -19.18 29.56 32.73
N SER A 101 -20.12 30.48 32.48
CA SER A 101 -19.85 31.92 32.48
C SER A 101 -19.54 32.50 33.86
N THR A 102 -20.05 31.90 34.95
CA THR A 102 -19.92 32.45 36.31
C THR A 102 -18.82 31.78 37.13
N GLN A 103 -18.53 30.51 36.87
CA GLN A 103 -17.61 29.67 37.65
C GLN A 103 -16.43 29.11 36.83
N GLY A 104 -16.38 29.41 35.53
CA GLY A 104 -15.35 28.96 34.58
C GLY A 104 -15.68 27.65 33.87
N ASP A 105 -15.13 27.46 32.66
CA ASP A 105 -15.30 26.23 31.89
C ASP A 105 -14.39 25.13 32.43
N THR A 106 -14.94 24.34 33.36
CA THR A 106 -14.31 23.08 33.78
C THR A 106 -15.29 21.93 33.63
N ARG A 107 -14.76 20.72 33.45
CA ARG A 107 -15.57 19.50 33.39
C ARG A 107 -16.43 19.31 34.65
N GLN A 108 -15.90 19.67 35.81
CA GLN A 108 -16.62 19.59 37.09
C GLN A 108 -17.82 20.54 37.13
N VAL A 109 -17.63 21.80 36.70
CA VAL A 109 -18.70 22.80 36.62
C VAL A 109 -19.80 22.37 35.65
N ARG A 110 -19.43 21.89 34.45
CA ARG A 110 -20.39 21.36 33.47
C ARG A 110 -21.19 20.16 33.98
N ASN A 111 -20.51 19.21 34.62
CA ASN A 111 -21.18 18.03 35.21
C ASN A 111 -22.15 18.42 36.32
N THR A 112 -21.76 19.38 37.17
CA THR A 112 -22.60 19.86 38.28
C THR A 112 -23.86 20.55 37.75
N ALA A 113 -23.70 21.43 36.75
CA ALA A 113 -24.82 22.09 36.09
C ALA A 113 -25.75 21.08 35.38
N ALA A 114 -25.19 20.10 34.67
CA ALA A 114 -25.96 19.03 34.03
C ALA A 114 -26.76 18.21 35.08
N GLU A 115 -26.15 17.84 36.20
CA GLU A 115 -26.83 17.09 37.26
C GLU A 115 -28.00 17.86 37.86
N LEU A 116 -27.85 19.17 38.04
CA LEU A 116 -28.92 20.05 38.51
C LEU A 116 -30.08 20.08 37.51
N VAL A 117 -29.79 20.22 36.21
CA VAL A 117 -30.82 20.20 35.15
C VAL A 117 -31.55 18.87 35.14
N TYR A 118 -30.83 17.75 35.16
CA TYR A 118 -31.46 16.43 35.19
C TYR A 118 -32.32 16.25 36.44
N SER A 119 -31.84 16.66 37.61
CA SER A 119 -32.60 16.59 38.86
C SER A 119 -33.88 17.44 38.80
N PHE A 120 -33.80 18.63 38.22
CA PHE A 120 -34.95 19.51 38.02
C PHE A 120 -35.99 18.89 37.09
N LEU A 121 -35.57 18.46 35.89
CA LEU A 121 -36.47 17.91 34.87
C LEU A 121 -37.10 16.59 35.33
N THR A 122 -36.33 15.71 35.97
CA THR A 122 -36.84 14.43 36.50
C THR A 122 -37.88 14.64 37.60
N LYS A 123 -37.63 15.57 38.53
CA LYS A 123 -38.58 15.92 39.59
C LYS A 123 -39.86 16.57 39.05
N LEU A 124 -39.73 17.51 38.11
CA LEU A 124 -40.86 18.26 37.57
C LEU A 124 -41.78 17.38 36.70
N PHE A 125 -41.19 16.63 35.76
CA PHE A 125 -41.94 15.82 34.79
C PHE A 125 -42.20 14.38 35.26
N ARG A 126 -41.71 14.00 36.46
CA ARG A 126 -41.82 12.64 37.02
C ARG A 126 -41.33 11.57 36.03
N LYS A 127 -40.23 11.86 35.35
CA LYS A 127 -39.56 10.96 34.39
C LYS A 127 -38.20 10.56 34.94
N SER A 128 -37.71 9.39 34.52
CA SER A 128 -36.36 8.96 34.85
C SER A 128 -35.31 9.86 34.18
N LYS A 129 -34.12 9.92 34.77
CA LYS A 129 -32.97 10.63 34.19
C LYS A 129 -32.63 10.10 32.79
N SER A 130 -32.74 8.79 32.60
CA SER A 130 -32.52 8.13 31.30
C SER A 130 -33.52 8.61 30.24
N SER A 131 -34.81 8.74 30.60
CA SER A 131 -35.84 9.23 29.67
C SER A 131 -35.60 10.69 29.28
N VAL A 132 -35.32 11.58 30.25
CA VAL A 132 -34.99 12.99 29.97
C VAL A 132 -33.74 13.10 29.07
N SER A 133 -32.70 12.33 29.39
CA SER A 133 -31.48 12.26 28.59
C SER A 133 -31.73 11.76 27.18
N LEU A 134 -32.61 10.77 27.00
CA LEU A 134 -32.98 10.27 25.68
C LEU A 134 -33.63 11.36 24.84
N TYR A 135 -34.59 12.11 25.38
CA TYR A 135 -35.23 13.23 24.66
C TYR A 135 -34.23 14.30 24.20
N ILE A 136 -33.32 14.70 25.10
CA ILE A 136 -32.26 15.67 24.77
C ILE A 136 -31.38 15.13 23.63
N ARG A 137 -30.96 13.86 23.73
CA ARG A 137 -30.08 13.25 22.74
C ARG A 137 -30.76 13.01 21.39
N CYS A 138 -32.02 12.56 21.37
CA CYS A 138 -32.81 12.44 20.13
C CYS A 138 -32.92 13.79 19.42
N TYR A 139 -33.25 14.86 20.16
CA TYR A 139 -33.30 16.20 19.58
C TYR A 139 -31.94 16.62 19.02
N ASN A 140 -30.86 16.50 19.80
CA ASN A 140 -29.53 16.89 19.34
C ASN A 140 -29.08 16.11 18.09
N LYS A 141 -29.47 14.83 17.96
CA LYS A 141 -29.07 13.99 16.84
C LYS A 141 -29.95 14.18 15.59
N PHE A 142 -31.27 14.30 15.76
CA PHE A 142 -32.21 14.26 14.63
C PHE A 142 -32.91 15.58 14.32
N SER A 143 -32.70 16.65 15.10
CA SER A 143 -33.35 17.95 14.87
C SER A 143 -33.18 18.50 13.45
N ASN A 144 -32.03 18.21 12.82
CA ASN A 144 -31.74 18.64 11.45
C ASN A 144 -32.05 17.57 10.39
N ASN A 145 -32.54 16.39 10.78
CA ASN A 145 -32.87 15.30 9.88
C ASN A 145 -34.40 15.13 9.80
N ILE A 146 -35.01 15.81 8.84
CA ILE A 146 -36.46 15.79 8.61
C ILE A 146 -36.93 14.35 8.31
N GLY A 147 -36.15 13.59 7.55
CA GLY A 147 -36.46 12.20 7.21
C GLY A 147 -36.50 11.29 8.44
N ALA A 148 -35.58 11.49 9.39
CA ALA A 148 -35.58 10.78 10.66
C ALA A 148 -36.86 11.05 11.47
N VAL A 149 -37.29 12.31 11.55
CA VAL A 149 -38.48 12.71 12.31
C VAL A 149 -39.78 12.21 11.65
N GLU A 150 -39.79 11.99 10.35
CA GLU A 150 -40.95 11.46 9.64
C GLU A 150 -41.03 9.93 9.68
N MET A 151 -39.90 9.24 9.54
CA MET A 151 -39.86 7.79 9.31
C MET A 151 -39.53 6.95 10.54
N LEU A 152 -38.88 7.53 11.56
CA LEU A 152 -38.43 6.77 12.71
C LEU A 152 -39.37 6.95 13.91
N THR A 153 -39.68 5.84 14.57
CA THR A 153 -40.34 5.90 15.88
C THR A 153 -39.34 6.35 16.96
N ILE A 154 -39.86 6.76 18.13
CA ILE A 154 -39.00 7.08 19.29
C ILE A 154 -38.15 5.87 19.71
N SER A 155 -38.70 4.65 19.56
CA SER A 155 -37.97 3.42 19.82
C SER A 155 -36.81 3.23 18.85
N ASP A 156 -36.99 3.50 17.56
CA ASP A 156 -35.92 3.42 16.55
C ASP A 156 -34.85 4.49 16.81
N MET A 157 -35.29 5.73 17.08
CA MET A 157 -34.39 6.82 17.48
C MET A 157 -33.57 6.45 18.71
N SER A 158 -34.16 5.77 19.69
CA SER A 158 -33.43 5.35 20.91
C SER A 158 -32.28 4.37 20.62
N LEU A 159 -32.42 3.52 19.60
CA LEU A 159 -31.34 2.63 19.16
C LEU A 159 -30.20 3.43 18.51
N LEU A 160 -30.57 4.40 17.68
CA LEU A 160 -29.65 5.17 16.85
C LEU A 160 -28.94 6.32 17.58
N VAL A 161 -29.39 6.68 18.78
CA VAL A 161 -28.87 7.83 19.54
C VAL A 161 -27.54 7.57 20.27
N HIS A 162 -27.09 6.33 20.32
CA HIS A 162 -25.81 6.00 20.93
C HIS A 162 -24.63 6.62 20.17
N ASN A 163 -23.60 7.06 20.91
CA ASN A 163 -22.45 7.79 20.37
C ASN A 163 -21.61 7.00 19.36
N ASN A 164 -21.81 5.68 19.27
CA ASN A 164 -21.10 4.79 18.35
C ASN A 164 -21.89 4.49 17.06
N ILE A 165 -23.00 5.20 16.82
CA ILE A 165 -23.78 5.10 15.58
C ILE A 165 -23.44 6.29 14.70
N SER A 166 -22.77 6.03 13.57
CA SER A 166 -22.45 7.04 12.56
C SER A 166 -23.71 7.51 11.83
N ASP A 167 -23.64 8.69 11.24
CA ASP A 167 -24.74 9.25 10.44
C ASP A 167 -25.04 8.38 9.20
N GLU A 168 -24.05 7.66 8.66
CA GLU A 168 -24.26 6.69 7.58
C GLU A 168 -25.21 5.56 8.00
N ILE A 169 -25.06 5.03 9.22
CA ILE A 169 -25.95 3.98 9.74
C ILE A 169 -27.36 4.55 9.94
N VAL A 170 -27.47 5.79 10.42
CA VAL A 170 -28.76 6.47 10.58
C VAL A 170 -29.48 6.57 9.24
N GLU A 171 -28.82 7.09 8.20
CA GLU A 171 -29.43 7.22 6.86
C GLU A 171 -29.87 5.88 6.29
N LYS A 172 -29.02 4.83 6.40
CA LYS A 172 -29.40 3.49 5.92
C LYS A 172 -30.58 2.89 6.66
N VAL A 173 -30.73 3.18 7.96
CA VAL A 173 -31.90 2.73 8.72
C VAL A 173 -33.15 3.52 8.34
N ILE A 174 -33.02 4.82 8.04
CA ILE A 174 -34.12 5.64 7.51
C ILE A 174 -34.57 5.11 6.15
N ASP A 175 -33.64 4.82 5.25
CA ASP A 175 -33.96 4.26 3.93
C ASP A 175 -34.63 2.89 4.04
N ALA A 176 -34.10 2.00 4.89
CA ALA A 176 -34.72 0.70 5.14
C ALA A 176 -36.14 0.83 5.72
N LYS A 177 -36.37 1.80 6.61
CA LYS A 177 -37.70 2.10 7.18
C LYS A 177 -38.63 2.76 6.18
N ARG A 178 -38.11 3.49 5.21
CA ARG A 178 -38.88 4.05 4.10
C ARG A 178 -39.33 2.95 3.13
N GLU A 179 -38.47 1.97 2.86
CA GLU A 179 -38.78 0.82 2.00
C GLU A 179 -39.73 -0.19 2.69
N ASP A 180 -39.49 -0.47 3.97
CA ASP A 180 -40.34 -1.32 4.80
C ASP A 180 -40.65 -0.64 6.14
N PRO A 181 -41.80 0.07 6.22
CA PRO A 181 -42.21 0.73 7.46
C PRO A 181 -42.52 -0.25 8.61
N THR A 182 -42.83 -1.51 8.28
CA THR A 182 -43.25 -2.53 9.24
C THR A 182 -42.10 -3.15 10.02
N LEU A 183 -40.85 -2.77 9.71
CA LEU A 183 -39.65 -3.27 10.38
C LEU A 183 -39.77 -3.17 11.90
N THR A 184 -39.66 -4.31 12.56
CA THR A 184 -39.70 -4.38 14.03
C THR A 184 -38.40 -3.85 14.63
N LYS A 185 -38.46 -3.43 15.90
CA LYS A 185 -37.28 -3.02 16.68
C LYS A 185 -36.13 -4.06 16.63
N SER A 186 -36.47 -5.35 16.64
CA SER A 186 -35.49 -6.44 16.56
C SER A 186 -34.78 -6.45 15.19
N GLN A 187 -35.54 -6.31 14.11
CA GLN A 187 -34.99 -6.25 12.75
C GLN A 187 -34.13 -4.99 12.56
N VAL A 188 -34.56 -3.83 13.07
CA VAL A 188 -33.74 -2.60 13.05
C VAL A 188 -32.44 -2.79 13.83
N THR A 189 -32.48 -3.46 14.98
CA THR A 189 -31.27 -3.78 15.75
C THR A 189 -30.32 -4.69 14.98
N ALA A 190 -30.84 -5.74 14.34
CA ALA A 190 -30.05 -6.64 13.51
C ALA A 190 -29.44 -5.92 12.30
N LEU A 191 -30.20 -5.03 11.67
CA LEU A 191 -29.73 -4.19 10.57
C LEU A 191 -28.56 -3.29 11.01
N ILE A 192 -28.71 -2.58 12.14
CA ILE A 192 -27.66 -1.74 12.71
C ILE A 192 -26.38 -2.54 12.94
N ASN A 193 -26.49 -3.75 13.51
CA ASN A 193 -25.33 -4.60 13.77
C ASN A 193 -24.65 -5.08 12.48
N SER A 194 -25.43 -5.48 11.48
CA SER A 194 -24.88 -5.87 10.17
C SER A 194 -24.17 -4.69 9.49
N LEU A 195 -24.74 -3.49 9.55
CA LEU A 195 -24.12 -2.29 8.98
C LEU A 195 -22.81 -1.93 9.70
N LYS A 196 -22.75 -2.08 11.02
CA LYS A 196 -21.51 -1.89 11.79
C LYS A 196 -20.42 -2.86 11.37
N GLU A 197 -20.76 -4.15 11.22
CA GLU A 197 -19.82 -5.18 10.79
C GLU A 197 -19.32 -4.92 9.37
N GLN A 198 -20.21 -4.49 8.46
CA GLN A 198 -19.82 -4.11 7.10
C GLN A 198 -18.88 -2.90 7.07
N ILE A 199 -19.13 -1.87 7.89
CA ILE A 199 -18.25 -0.70 7.99
C ILE A 199 -16.88 -1.12 8.55
N ALA A 200 -16.85 -1.89 9.64
CA ALA A 200 -15.61 -2.40 10.21
C ALA A 200 -14.82 -3.25 9.20
N GLY A 201 -15.50 -4.10 8.42
CA GLY A 201 -14.88 -4.88 7.35
C GLY A 201 -14.29 -4.01 6.24
N LYS A 202 -14.98 -2.93 5.85
CA LYS A 202 -14.47 -1.96 4.87
C LYS A 202 -13.27 -1.18 5.41
N ASP A 203 -13.30 -0.74 6.66
CA ASP A 203 -12.18 -0.04 7.30
C ASP A 203 -10.92 -0.91 7.33
N ASN A 204 -11.07 -2.19 7.71
CA ASN A 204 -9.96 -3.16 7.66
C ASN A 204 -9.42 -3.34 6.23
N SER A 205 -10.31 -3.39 5.24
CA SER A 205 -9.91 -3.53 3.82
C SER A 205 -9.16 -2.28 3.33
N ILE A 206 -9.57 -1.09 3.77
CA ILE A 206 -8.90 0.18 3.47
C ILE A 206 -7.52 0.22 4.12
N GLU A 207 -7.40 -0.21 5.38
CA GLU A 207 -6.13 -0.27 6.08
C GLU A 207 -5.15 -1.24 5.39
N GLU A 208 -5.63 -2.41 4.98
CA GLU A 208 -4.84 -3.37 4.21
C GLU A 208 -4.39 -2.79 2.86
N ALA A 209 -5.30 -2.19 2.10
CA ALA A 209 -4.98 -1.55 0.83
C ALA A 209 -3.96 -0.41 0.99
N THR A 210 -4.08 0.38 2.07
CA THR A 210 -3.14 1.47 2.39
C THR A 210 -1.76 0.93 2.74
N SER A 211 -1.68 -0.17 3.48
CA SER A 211 -0.42 -0.86 3.80
C SER A 211 0.26 -1.42 2.55
N GLN A 212 -0.51 -2.05 1.66
CA GLN A 212 -0.01 -2.54 0.37
C GLN A 212 0.48 -1.39 -0.52
N LEU A 213 -0.25 -0.28 -0.58
CA LEU A 213 0.17 0.91 -1.33
C LEU A 213 1.48 1.50 -0.78
N THR A 214 1.61 1.61 0.54
CA THR A 214 2.83 2.11 1.20
C THR A 214 4.03 1.22 0.85
N THR A 215 3.83 -0.10 0.85
CA THR A 215 4.87 -1.07 0.46
C THR A 215 5.25 -0.92 -1.01
N ALA A 216 4.27 -0.72 -1.90
CA ALA A 216 4.52 -0.54 -3.33
C ALA A 216 5.28 0.76 -3.62
N VAL A 217 4.93 1.86 -2.93
CA VAL A 217 5.65 3.13 -3.01
C VAL A 217 7.10 2.96 -2.55
N GLY A 218 7.34 2.26 -1.44
CA GLY A 218 8.71 1.97 -0.99
C GLY A 218 9.54 1.19 -2.03
N LYS A 219 8.94 0.17 -2.66
CA LYS A 219 9.60 -0.58 -3.74
C LYS A 219 9.89 0.29 -4.98
N LEU A 220 9.02 1.23 -5.29
CA LEU A 220 9.21 2.16 -6.41
C LEU A 220 10.35 3.13 -6.13
N ASP A 221 10.44 3.66 -4.90
CA ASP A 221 11.54 4.52 -4.47
C ASP A 221 12.90 3.79 -4.54
N ASP A 222 12.94 2.53 -4.10
CA ASP A 222 14.15 1.71 -4.18
C ASP A 222 14.54 1.41 -5.64
N ALA A 223 13.57 1.07 -6.49
CA ALA A 223 13.80 0.88 -7.92
C ALA A 223 14.31 2.16 -8.60
N GLN A 224 13.77 3.33 -8.24
CA GLN A 224 14.23 4.62 -8.76
C GLN A 224 15.68 4.91 -8.36
N ARG A 225 16.05 4.63 -7.11
CA ARG A 225 17.44 4.76 -6.65
C ARG A 225 18.40 3.86 -7.41
N GLU A 226 17.99 2.62 -7.70
CA GLU A 226 18.83 1.71 -8.48
C GLU A 226 18.95 2.15 -9.95
N ILE A 227 17.87 2.69 -10.55
CA ILE A 227 17.93 3.30 -11.89
C ILE A 227 18.94 4.46 -11.91
N ASP A 228 18.92 5.33 -10.91
CA ASP A 228 19.84 6.45 -10.80
C ASP A 228 21.30 5.96 -10.65
N ARG A 229 21.51 4.93 -9.81
CA ARG A 229 22.82 4.29 -9.61
C ARG A 229 23.36 3.69 -10.90
N LEU A 230 22.57 2.88 -11.59
CA LEU A 230 22.94 2.24 -12.86
C LEU A 230 23.17 3.26 -13.96
N SER A 231 22.41 4.36 -13.98
CA SER A 231 22.60 5.45 -14.93
C SER A 231 23.94 6.16 -14.73
N ALA A 232 24.35 6.38 -13.47
CA ALA A 232 25.66 6.94 -13.15
C ALA A 232 26.80 5.97 -13.52
N GLU A 233 26.63 4.68 -13.26
CA GLU A 233 27.58 3.63 -13.64
C GLU A 233 27.78 3.56 -15.16
N LEU A 234 26.67 3.60 -15.93
CA LEU A 234 26.70 3.64 -17.39
C LEU A 234 27.44 4.88 -17.92
N ALA A 235 27.25 6.04 -17.29
CA ALA A 235 27.94 7.27 -17.67
C ALA A 235 29.47 7.15 -17.44
N ASN A 236 29.89 6.56 -16.33
CA ASN A 236 31.29 6.31 -16.02
C ASN A 236 31.93 5.36 -17.03
N VAL A 237 31.28 4.23 -17.33
CA VAL A 237 31.77 3.25 -18.32
C VAL A 237 31.91 3.88 -19.70
N ARG A 238 30.96 4.72 -20.13
CA ARG A 238 31.06 5.45 -21.40
C ARG A 238 32.25 6.42 -21.41
N GLN A 239 32.52 7.09 -20.29
CA GLN A 239 33.68 7.98 -20.19
C GLN A 239 34.99 7.19 -20.26
N GLU A 240 35.06 6.04 -19.59
CA GLU A 240 36.23 5.17 -19.60
C GLU A 240 36.50 4.61 -21.00
N GLN A 241 35.46 4.13 -21.69
CA GLN A 241 35.56 3.69 -23.08
C GLN A 241 36.04 4.81 -24.02
N ALA A 242 35.59 6.05 -23.81
CA ALA A 242 36.06 7.21 -24.59
C ALA A 242 37.55 7.52 -24.34
N ARG A 243 38.00 7.44 -23.08
CA ARG A 243 39.41 7.62 -22.71
C ARG A 243 40.28 6.52 -23.32
N GLU A 244 39.82 5.28 -23.25
CA GLU A 244 40.55 4.13 -23.78
C GLU A 244 40.66 4.16 -25.30
N LYS A 245 39.58 4.55 -26.00
CA LYS A 245 39.61 4.80 -27.45
C LYS A 245 40.65 5.86 -27.82
N THR A 246 40.74 6.94 -27.03
CA THR A 246 41.72 8.01 -27.26
C THR A 246 43.15 7.49 -27.08
N LYS A 247 43.41 6.76 -25.98
CA LYS A 247 44.71 6.11 -25.74
C LYS A 247 45.10 5.14 -26.85
N ALA A 248 44.16 4.31 -27.31
CA ALA A 248 44.40 3.37 -28.41
C ALA A 248 44.76 4.09 -29.72
N GLN A 249 44.15 5.25 -29.98
CA GLN A 249 44.47 6.04 -31.15
C GLN A 249 45.85 6.72 -31.04
N GLU A 250 46.21 7.21 -29.86
CA GLU A 250 47.56 7.74 -29.57
C GLU A 250 48.65 6.67 -29.74
N THR A 251 48.44 5.46 -29.20
CA THR A 251 49.39 4.36 -29.35
C THR A 251 49.50 3.90 -30.80
N GLN A 252 48.39 3.87 -31.56
CA GLN A 252 48.43 3.57 -32.99
C GLN A 252 49.25 4.59 -33.78
N VAL A 253 49.11 5.89 -33.48
CA VAL A 253 49.92 6.95 -34.10
C VAL A 253 51.40 6.82 -33.73
N SER A 254 51.71 6.54 -32.46
CA SER A 254 53.09 6.31 -32.00
C SER A 254 53.73 5.10 -32.69
N LEU A 255 52.98 3.99 -32.81
CA LEU A 255 53.44 2.79 -33.52
C LEU A 255 53.71 3.06 -35.01
N ALA A 256 52.84 3.81 -35.67
CA ALA A 256 53.05 4.21 -37.06
C ALA A 256 54.31 5.09 -37.24
N SER A 257 54.58 5.98 -36.28
CA SER A 257 55.81 6.79 -36.25
C SER A 257 57.06 5.93 -36.06
N ALA A 258 57.04 5.02 -35.08
CA ALA A 258 58.13 4.08 -34.85
C ALA A 258 58.38 3.17 -36.07
N GLY A 259 57.32 2.70 -36.73
CA GLY A 259 57.42 1.94 -37.98
C GLY A 259 58.13 2.71 -39.11
N LYS A 260 57.85 4.02 -39.26
CA LYS A 260 58.59 4.89 -40.19
C LYS A 260 60.06 5.02 -39.83
N GLN A 261 60.37 5.17 -38.53
CA GLN A 261 61.76 5.24 -38.07
C GLN A 261 62.51 3.94 -38.36
N VAL A 262 61.90 2.78 -38.10
CA VAL A 262 62.47 1.47 -38.42
C VAL A 262 62.75 1.33 -39.91
N SER A 263 61.78 1.71 -40.77
CA SER A 263 61.97 1.70 -42.22
C SER A 263 63.13 2.61 -42.67
N THR A 264 63.24 3.80 -42.05
CA THR A 264 64.36 4.72 -42.33
C THR A 264 65.70 4.09 -41.92
N LEU A 265 65.78 3.51 -40.72
CA LEU A 265 66.98 2.83 -40.23
C LEU A 265 67.37 1.64 -41.11
N GLN A 266 66.41 0.82 -41.55
CA GLN A 266 66.65 -0.26 -42.51
C GLN A 266 67.27 0.25 -43.80
N HIS A 267 66.79 1.39 -44.32
CA HIS A 267 67.35 2.00 -45.51
C HIS A 267 68.80 2.47 -45.30
N THR A 268 69.09 3.06 -44.15
CA THR A 268 70.45 3.49 -43.77
C THR A 268 71.40 2.32 -43.61
N ILE A 269 70.95 1.22 -42.98
CA ILE A 269 71.72 -0.03 -42.85
C ILE A 269 72.05 -0.58 -44.23
N ALA A 270 71.05 -0.74 -45.11
CA ALA A 270 71.29 -1.24 -46.47
C ALA A 270 72.25 -0.33 -47.27
N GLY A 271 72.20 0.99 -47.05
CA GLY A 271 73.15 1.94 -47.62
C GLY A 271 74.59 1.72 -47.10
N LYS A 272 74.73 1.55 -45.78
CA LYS A 272 76.02 1.28 -45.12
C LYS A 272 76.60 -0.08 -45.50
N GLU A 273 75.78 -1.12 -45.64
CA GLU A 273 76.21 -2.43 -46.11
C GLU A 273 76.82 -2.37 -47.51
N ARG A 274 76.19 -1.63 -48.44
CA ARG A 274 76.75 -1.39 -49.77
C ARG A 274 78.07 -0.61 -49.72
N GLU A 275 78.18 0.38 -48.84
CA GLU A 275 79.40 1.15 -48.65
C GLU A 275 80.53 0.27 -48.11
N VAL A 276 80.23 -0.63 -47.16
CA VAL A 276 81.17 -1.63 -46.65
C VAL A 276 81.60 -2.59 -47.77
N GLU A 277 80.68 -3.09 -48.60
CA GLU A 277 81.02 -3.93 -49.76
C GLU A 277 81.93 -3.19 -50.75
N GLN A 278 81.65 -1.93 -51.05
CA GLN A 278 82.47 -1.11 -51.94
C GLN A 278 83.88 -0.90 -51.38
N LEU A 279 83.99 -0.48 -50.12
CA LEU A 279 85.27 -0.30 -49.45
C LEU A 279 86.05 -1.61 -49.34
N THR A 280 85.37 -2.73 -49.10
CA THR A 280 86.01 -4.05 -49.07
C THR A 280 86.54 -4.44 -50.45
N ALA A 281 85.79 -4.18 -51.52
CA ALA A 281 86.23 -4.39 -52.89
C ALA A 281 87.39 -3.45 -53.28
N GLU A 282 87.39 -2.21 -52.79
CA GLU A 282 88.47 -1.24 -52.98
C GLU A 282 89.74 -1.64 -52.24
N ILE A 283 89.61 -2.10 -50.98
CA ILE A 283 90.71 -2.72 -50.21
C ILE A 283 91.25 -3.94 -50.96
N ALA A 284 90.39 -4.79 -51.53
CA ALA A 284 90.83 -5.94 -52.31
C ALA A 284 91.59 -5.52 -53.58
N LYS A 285 91.17 -4.44 -54.26
CA LYS A 285 91.88 -3.84 -55.41
C LYS A 285 93.22 -3.21 -55.00
N LEU A 286 93.26 -2.48 -53.89
CA LEU A 286 94.49 -1.89 -53.35
C LEU A 286 95.47 -2.99 -52.89
N LYS A 287 94.98 -4.10 -52.35
CA LYS A 287 95.78 -5.31 -52.09
C LYS A 287 96.34 -5.95 -53.37
N ALA A 288 95.59 -5.90 -54.48
CA ALA A 288 96.03 -6.43 -55.77
C ALA A 288 97.08 -5.53 -56.47
N ASN A 289 97.21 -4.25 -56.08
CA ASN A 289 98.24 -3.31 -56.55
C ASN A 289 99.05 -2.71 -55.38
N PRO A 290 100.02 -3.45 -54.82
CA PRO A 290 100.74 -3.01 -53.63
C PRO A 290 101.83 -1.97 -53.99
N THR A 291 101.59 -0.70 -53.63
CA THR A 291 102.70 0.25 -53.42
C THR A 291 103.30 -0.09 -52.05
N LYS A 292 104.51 -0.68 -52.04
CA LYS A 292 105.19 -1.09 -50.81
C LYS A 292 105.63 0.15 -50.00
N VAL A 293 104.97 0.39 -48.87
CA VAL A 293 105.51 1.16 -47.75
C VAL A 293 105.27 0.34 -46.50
N GLU A 294 106.36 -0.02 -45.80
CA GLU A 294 106.32 -0.67 -44.49
C GLU A 294 105.74 0.30 -43.46
N VAL A 295 104.63 -0.08 -42.82
CA VAL A 295 104.18 0.50 -41.56
C VAL A 295 103.60 -0.62 -40.70
N GLU A 296 104.02 -0.63 -39.43
CA GLU A 296 103.59 -1.54 -38.36
C GLU A 296 102.06 -1.57 -38.23
N VAL A 297 101.49 -2.76 -38.02
CA VAL A 297 100.04 -2.90 -37.78
C VAL A 297 99.79 -3.11 -36.28
N PRO A 298 99.09 -2.15 -35.64
CA PRO A 298 98.62 -2.23 -34.27
C PRO A 298 97.65 -3.39 -34.03
N THR A 299 97.67 -3.85 -32.79
CA THR A 299 96.68 -4.73 -32.16
C THR A 299 95.25 -4.27 -32.41
N VAL A 300 94.39 -5.28 -32.60
CA VAL A 300 92.93 -5.23 -32.73
C VAL A 300 92.28 -4.16 -31.82
N PRO A 301 91.47 -3.23 -32.35
CA PRO A 301 90.79 -2.20 -31.57
C PRO A 301 89.77 -2.78 -30.57
N SER A 302 89.74 -2.22 -29.37
CA SER A 302 88.90 -2.57 -28.22
C SER A 302 87.41 -2.16 -28.38
N SER A 303 86.76 -2.47 -29.49
CA SER A 303 85.36 -2.05 -29.74
C SER A 303 84.35 -3.18 -29.95
N TYR A 304 84.76 -4.44 -29.87
CA TYR A 304 83.82 -5.58 -29.87
C TYR A 304 82.90 -5.64 -28.64
N ALA A 305 83.15 -4.86 -27.59
CA ALA A 305 82.24 -4.75 -26.44
C ALA A 305 80.88 -4.12 -26.82
N THR A 306 80.82 -3.20 -27.79
CA THR A 306 79.59 -2.42 -28.03
C THR A 306 78.47 -3.19 -28.74
N LEU A 307 78.82 -4.19 -29.57
CA LEU A 307 77.85 -4.99 -30.32
C LEU A 307 77.35 -6.19 -29.49
N GLU A 308 78.24 -6.84 -28.76
CA GLU A 308 77.87 -7.92 -27.82
C GLU A 308 77.01 -7.38 -26.67
N ASP A 309 77.33 -6.21 -26.11
CA ASP A 309 76.51 -5.57 -25.08
C ASP A 309 75.15 -5.09 -25.64
N ALA A 310 75.10 -4.56 -26.87
CA ALA A 310 73.85 -4.15 -27.51
C ALA A 310 72.96 -5.35 -27.87
N VAL A 311 73.55 -6.46 -28.34
CA VAL A 311 72.83 -7.70 -28.59
C VAL A 311 72.34 -8.31 -27.29
N ALA A 312 73.16 -8.35 -26.24
CA ALA A 312 72.76 -8.84 -24.92
C ALA A 312 71.62 -8.00 -24.31
N ALA A 313 71.69 -6.67 -24.41
CA ALA A 313 70.63 -5.78 -23.96
C ALA A 313 69.33 -5.98 -24.74
N LYS A 314 69.39 -6.16 -26.06
CA LYS A 314 68.22 -6.42 -26.90
C LYS A 314 67.63 -7.81 -26.68
N LEU A 315 68.46 -8.81 -26.38
CA LEU A 315 68.00 -10.15 -26.00
C LEU A 315 67.29 -10.14 -24.64
N ALA A 316 67.79 -9.36 -23.69
CA ALA A 316 67.14 -9.15 -22.38
C ALA A 316 65.81 -8.39 -22.49
N GLU A 317 65.74 -7.38 -23.37
CA GLU A 317 64.49 -6.67 -23.68
C GLU A 317 63.48 -7.61 -24.37
N HIS A 318 63.94 -8.44 -25.31
CA HIS A 318 63.11 -9.43 -25.99
C HIS A 318 62.57 -10.50 -25.02
N THR A 319 63.38 -11.00 -24.08
CA THR A 319 62.90 -11.95 -23.07
C THR A 319 61.91 -11.31 -22.10
N ALA A 320 62.13 -10.05 -21.69
CA ALA A 320 61.19 -9.32 -20.84
C ALA A 320 59.84 -9.07 -21.55
N VAL A 321 59.87 -8.62 -22.81
CA VAL A 321 58.65 -8.42 -23.61
C VAL A 321 57.93 -9.73 -23.88
N LYS A 322 58.68 -10.83 -24.12
CA LYS A 322 58.09 -12.16 -24.29
C LYS A 322 57.40 -12.64 -23.00
N ALA A 323 57.99 -12.41 -21.83
CA ALA A 323 57.35 -12.72 -20.55
C ALA A 323 56.08 -11.90 -20.31
N GLN A 324 56.09 -10.60 -20.66
CA GLN A 324 54.89 -9.76 -20.60
C GLN A 324 53.81 -10.21 -21.58
N LEU A 325 54.19 -10.67 -22.77
CA LEU A 325 53.26 -11.23 -23.76
C LEU A 325 52.61 -12.51 -23.23
N GLU A 326 53.39 -13.42 -22.65
CA GLU A 326 52.88 -14.66 -22.06
C GLU A 326 51.93 -14.36 -20.88
N GLN A 327 52.26 -13.37 -20.05
CA GLN A 327 51.38 -12.93 -18.96
C GLN A 327 50.07 -12.30 -19.49
N ALA A 328 50.15 -11.40 -20.46
CA ALA A 328 48.97 -10.77 -21.05
C ALA A 328 48.07 -11.80 -21.77
N GLN A 329 48.66 -12.82 -22.40
CA GLN A 329 47.91 -13.93 -22.98
C GLN A 329 47.19 -14.78 -21.93
N ALA A 330 47.82 -15.01 -20.77
CA ALA A 330 47.18 -15.72 -19.66
C ALA A 330 46.01 -14.90 -19.06
N GLU A 331 46.21 -13.60 -18.86
CA GLU A 331 45.16 -12.69 -18.37
C GLU A 331 43.98 -12.59 -19.35
N LEU A 332 44.26 -12.56 -20.66
CA LEU A 332 43.23 -12.57 -21.70
C LEU A 332 42.42 -13.86 -21.69
N ALA A 333 43.08 -15.02 -21.56
CA ALA A 333 42.40 -16.31 -21.49
C ALA A 333 41.50 -16.42 -20.25
N GLU A 334 41.94 -15.89 -19.10
CA GLU A 334 41.13 -15.84 -17.87
C GLU A 334 39.91 -14.93 -18.02
N LEU A 335 40.09 -13.75 -18.62
CA LEU A 335 39.00 -12.81 -18.90
C LEU A 335 37.98 -13.38 -19.90
N GLU A 336 38.43 -14.06 -20.94
CA GLU A 336 37.55 -14.74 -21.91
C GLU A 336 36.74 -15.86 -21.25
N ALA A 337 37.36 -16.64 -20.35
CA ALA A 337 36.67 -17.68 -19.59
C ALA A 337 35.58 -17.08 -18.68
N ARG A 338 35.88 -16.01 -17.93
CA ARG A 338 34.88 -15.30 -17.12
C ARG A 338 33.76 -14.69 -17.96
N ALA A 339 34.10 -14.12 -19.12
CA ALA A 339 33.11 -13.55 -20.02
C ALA A 339 32.16 -14.62 -20.59
N GLN A 340 32.67 -15.82 -20.90
CA GLN A 340 31.83 -16.95 -21.30
C GLN A 340 30.92 -17.44 -20.17
N GLU A 341 31.45 -17.54 -18.94
CA GLU A 341 30.68 -17.94 -17.77
C GLU A 341 29.53 -16.96 -17.49
N HIS A 342 29.81 -15.65 -17.51
CA HIS A 342 28.79 -14.63 -17.33
C HIS A 342 27.74 -14.63 -18.45
N ARG A 343 28.14 -14.83 -19.71
CA ARG A 343 27.18 -14.96 -20.82
C ARG A 343 26.26 -16.15 -20.64
N ALA A 344 26.80 -17.32 -20.27
CA ALA A 344 25.99 -18.50 -20.00
C ALA A 344 25.00 -18.28 -18.84
N ALA A 345 25.42 -17.57 -17.80
CA ALA A 345 24.55 -17.21 -16.68
C ALA A 345 23.42 -16.25 -17.09
N ILE A 346 23.73 -15.25 -17.93
CA ILE A 346 22.73 -14.30 -18.46
C ILE A 346 21.70 -15.04 -19.32
N GLU A 347 22.14 -15.89 -20.26
CA GLU A 347 21.24 -16.67 -21.10
C GLU A 347 20.33 -17.59 -20.28
N ALA A 348 20.87 -18.23 -19.23
CA ALA A 348 20.08 -19.04 -18.31
C ALA A 348 19.03 -18.19 -17.56
N SER A 349 19.41 -16.99 -17.12
CA SER A 349 18.51 -16.03 -16.45
C SER A 349 17.40 -15.54 -17.38
N GLU A 350 17.71 -15.19 -18.63
CA GLU A 350 16.72 -14.76 -19.62
C GLU A 350 15.70 -15.86 -19.94
N VAL A 351 16.16 -17.12 -20.05
CA VAL A 351 15.27 -18.28 -20.24
C VAL A 351 14.35 -18.46 -19.04
N LEU A 352 14.86 -18.30 -17.82
CA LEU A 352 14.07 -18.39 -16.60
C LEU A 352 13.04 -17.25 -16.52
N GLU A 353 13.45 -16.01 -16.78
CA GLU A 353 12.55 -14.85 -16.78
C GLU A 353 11.43 -15.01 -17.80
N LYS A 354 11.75 -15.47 -19.01
CA LYS A 354 10.75 -15.76 -20.05
C LYS A 354 9.74 -16.83 -19.60
N LYS A 355 10.19 -17.86 -18.88
CA LYS A 355 9.29 -18.88 -18.31
C LYS A 355 8.39 -18.30 -17.23
N ILE A 356 8.93 -17.47 -16.33
CA ILE A 356 8.14 -16.82 -15.27
C ILE A 356 7.10 -15.87 -15.87
N ARG A 357 7.49 -15.04 -16.85
CA ARG A 357 6.54 -14.15 -17.55
C ARG A 357 5.44 -14.94 -18.25
N GLY A 358 5.78 -16.03 -18.96
CA GLY A 358 4.79 -16.90 -19.59
C GLY A 358 3.83 -17.54 -18.59
N LEU A 359 4.30 -17.89 -17.38
CA LEU A 359 3.44 -18.38 -16.30
C LEU A 359 2.46 -17.30 -15.81
N ILE A 360 2.92 -16.06 -15.68
CA ILE A 360 2.08 -14.91 -15.29
C ILE A 360 0.99 -14.65 -16.34
N ASP A 361 1.34 -14.69 -17.63
CA ASP A 361 0.38 -14.48 -18.73
C ASP A 361 -0.69 -15.59 -18.75
N THR A 362 -0.28 -16.84 -18.51
CA THR A 362 -1.18 -17.99 -18.42
C THR A 362 -2.12 -17.89 -17.22
N PHE A 363 -1.58 -17.49 -16.06
CA PHE A 363 -2.38 -17.30 -14.85
C PHE A 363 -3.38 -16.15 -15.01
N SER A 364 -2.97 -15.06 -15.66
CA SER A 364 -3.87 -13.92 -15.94
C SER A 364 -5.04 -14.35 -16.84
N SER A 365 -4.76 -15.16 -17.87
CA SER A 365 -5.80 -15.74 -18.73
C SER A 365 -6.76 -16.64 -17.94
N PHE A 366 -6.20 -17.50 -17.07
CA PHE A 366 -6.99 -18.35 -16.18
C PHE A 366 -7.91 -17.54 -15.24
N VAL A 367 -7.43 -16.45 -14.65
CA VAL A 367 -8.24 -15.59 -13.76
C VAL A 367 -9.43 -14.99 -14.53
N HIS A 368 -9.22 -14.56 -15.77
CA HIS A 368 -10.32 -14.07 -16.62
C HIS A 368 -11.36 -15.16 -16.93
N GLU A 369 -10.91 -16.35 -17.30
CA GLU A 369 -11.80 -17.50 -17.55
C GLU A 369 -12.57 -17.91 -16.29
N TYR A 370 -11.89 -17.94 -15.13
CA TYR A 370 -12.49 -18.22 -13.84
C TYR A 370 -13.58 -17.21 -13.49
N HIS A 371 -13.33 -15.91 -13.67
CA HIS A 371 -14.32 -14.88 -13.38
C HIS A 371 -15.55 -15.03 -14.28
N SER A 372 -15.34 -15.33 -15.58
CA SER A 372 -16.44 -15.64 -16.49
C SER A 372 -17.24 -16.86 -16.06
N ALA A 373 -16.58 -17.94 -15.63
CA ALA A 373 -17.23 -19.16 -15.14
C ALA A 373 -17.99 -18.92 -13.83
N GLN A 374 -17.46 -18.11 -12.93
CA GLN A 374 -18.11 -17.70 -11.69
C GLN A 374 -19.41 -16.93 -11.98
N LEU A 375 -19.38 -15.97 -12.91
CA LEU A 375 -20.55 -15.20 -13.32
C LEU A 375 -21.63 -16.08 -13.95
N LEU A 376 -21.24 -17.05 -14.77
CA LEU A 376 -22.18 -18.02 -15.35
C LEU A 376 -22.79 -18.93 -14.27
N ALA A 377 -21.99 -19.39 -13.31
CA ALA A 377 -22.45 -20.24 -12.22
C ALA A 377 -23.39 -19.51 -11.25
N THR A 378 -23.23 -18.19 -11.05
CA THR A 378 -24.14 -17.38 -10.25
C THR A 378 -25.40 -16.98 -11.02
N ALA A 379 -25.32 -16.84 -12.35
CA ALA A 379 -26.46 -16.56 -13.22
C ALA A 379 -27.41 -17.77 -13.43
N ASP A 380 -26.91 -19.00 -13.32
CA ASP A 380 -27.69 -20.26 -13.50
C ASP A 380 -28.73 -20.51 -12.38
N GLY A 381 -28.89 -19.60 -11.42
CA GLY A 381 -29.93 -19.65 -10.38
C GLY A 381 -29.80 -20.78 -9.34
N ASN A 382 -28.80 -21.66 -9.48
CA ASN A 382 -28.50 -22.74 -8.55
C ASN A 382 -26.99 -22.79 -8.17
N PRO A 383 -26.51 -21.81 -7.38
CA PRO A 383 -25.09 -21.71 -6.99
C PRO A 383 -24.61 -22.88 -6.12
N GLY A 384 -25.54 -23.64 -5.51
CA GLY A 384 -25.21 -24.81 -4.68
C GLY A 384 -24.58 -25.95 -5.46
N ARG A 385 -24.88 -26.08 -6.76
CA ARG A 385 -24.36 -27.16 -7.63
C ARG A 385 -22.85 -27.08 -7.84
N PHE A 386 -22.28 -25.88 -7.91
CA PHE A 386 -20.87 -25.65 -8.24
C PHE A 386 -20.00 -25.39 -7.01
N LYS A 387 -20.60 -25.26 -5.82
CA LYS A 387 -19.90 -25.00 -4.55
C LYS A 387 -18.76 -25.98 -4.24
N PRO A 388 -18.89 -27.31 -4.41
CA PRO A 388 -17.77 -28.23 -4.16
C PRO A 388 -16.60 -28.02 -5.12
N LEU A 389 -16.89 -27.59 -6.35
CA LEU A 389 -15.91 -27.35 -7.40
C LEU A 389 -15.11 -26.08 -7.13
N PHE A 390 -15.78 -24.99 -6.71
CA PHE A 390 -15.12 -23.77 -6.24
C PHE A 390 -14.30 -23.98 -4.96
N GLN A 391 -14.76 -24.85 -4.05
CA GLN A 391 -14.02 -25.19 -2.84
C GLN A 391 -12.73 -25.96 -3.16
N ALA A 392 -12.79 -26.93 -4.08
CA ALA A 392 -11.60 -27.63 -4.57
C ALA A 392 -10.61 -26.70 -5.29
N PHE A 393 -11.11 -25.71 -6.06
CA PHE A 393 -10.27 -24.67 -6.64
C PHE A 393 -9.62 -23.79 -5.56
N GLY A 394 -10.36 -23.40 -4.52
CA GLY A 394 -9.83 -22.64 -3.38
C GLY A 394 -8.68 -23.36 -2.69
N ASP A 395 -8.80 -24.68 -2.47
CA ASP A 395 -7.74 -25.49 -1.87
C ASP A 395 -6.49 -25.58 -2.77
N LEU A 396 -6.68 -25.69 -4.09
CA LEU A 396 -5.59 -25.73 -5.06
C LEU A 396 -4.86 -24.38 -5.14
N ILE A 397 -5.60 -23.27 -5.16
CA ILE A 397 -5.06 -21.91 -5.14
C ILE A 397 -4.34 -21.66 -3.82
N GLY A 398 -4.88 -22.12 -2.69
CA GLY A 398 -4.22 -21.99 -1.39
C GLY A 398 -2.86 -22.70 -1.33
N LYS A 399 -2.75 -23.91 -1.89
CA LYS A 399 -1.47 -24.63 -2.00
C LYS A 399 -0.50 -23.90 -2.91
N PHE A 400 -0.95 -23.48 -4.10
CA PHE A 400 -0.14 -22.73 -5.05
C PHE A 400 0.37 -21.41 -4.45
N HIS A 401 -0.49 -20.66 -3.76
CA HIS A 401 -0.11 -19.43 -3.05
C HIS A 401 0.97 -19.71 -1.99
N GLY A 402 0.85 -20.80 -1.23
CA GLY A 402 1.87 -21.24 -0.29
C GLY A 402 3.22 -21.52 -0.95
N GLU A 403 3.21 -22.20 -2.09
CA GLU A 403 4.42 -22.50 -2.88
C GLU A 403 5.07 -21.24 -3.46
N VAL A 404 4.27 -20.30 -3.99
CA VAL A 404 4.75 -19.01 -4.50
C VAL A 404 5.37 -18.17 -3.39
N MET A 405 4.72 -18.09 -2.22
CA MET A 405 5.23 -17.34 -1.08
C MET A 405 6.47 -17.98 -0.46
N ALA A 406 6.62 -19.30 -0.53
CA ALA A 406 7.84 -20.00 -0.14
C ALA A 406 8.98 -19.69 -1.12
N ALA A 407 8.72 -19.73 -2.43
CA ALA A 407 9.70 -19.39 -3.46
C ALA A 407 10.12 -17.91 -3.41
N ALA A 408 9.21 -17.00 -3.06
CA ALA A 408 9.51 -15.57 -2.91
C ALA A 408 10.34 -15.21 -1.65
N ARG A 409 10.48 -16.16 -0.70
CA ARG A 409 11.26 -15.99 0.53
C ARG A 409 12.60 -16.74 0.51
N ALA A 410 12.79 -17.64 -0.46
CA ALA A 410 14.04 -18.35 -0.71
C ALA A 410 15.02 -17.44 -1.46
#